data_AF-C0W902-F1
#
_entry.id   AF-C0W902-F1
#
_cell.length_a   1.000
_cell.length_b   1.000
_cell.length_c   1.000
_cell.angle_alpha   90.00
_cell.angle_beta   90.00
_cell.angle_gamma   90.00
#
_symmetry.space_group_name_H-M   'P 1'
#
loop_
_entity.id
_entity.type
_entity.pdbx_description
1 polymer ?
#
loop_
_entity_poly.entity_id
_entity_poly.type
_entity_poly.pdbx_seq_one_letter_code
_entity_poly.pdbx_strand_id
1 'polypeptide(L)'
;MTVVRSNLQYPPQWPSQPAAEKGIDVALAVNVVKYAMLGNIDAAIVFTSDKDIPPAIELVYADTPCHVELACWSGGRRLRFEGTQAPWCHFLKESDFLSIRDLTDYTGPNPVRMSQPSSGVSPSGDAGASESCHAWSAAVPVGDTRCQDPG
;
A
#
# COMPACT_ATOMS: atom_id res chain seq x y z
N MET A 1 -5.17 3.94 -11.21
CA MET A 1 -4.61 3.69 -9.87
C MET A 1 -3.24 3.06 -10.04
N THR A 2 -2.21 3.60 -9.40
CA THR A 2 -0.87 3.01 -9.39
C THR A 2 -0.64 2.40 -8.01
N VAL A 3 -0.46 1.08 -7.95
CA VAL A 3 -0.12 0.39 -6.70
C VAL A 3 1.40 0.39 -6.58
N VAL A 4 1.93 1.04 -5.55
CA VAL A 4 3.36 1.03 -5.20
C VAL A 4 3.52 0.12 -3.99
N ARG A 5 4.38 -0.91 -4.08
CA ARG A 5 4.66 -1.85 -2.99
C ARG A 5 6.09 -1.64 -2.47
N SER A 6 6.26 -1.69 -1.16
CA SER A 6 7.57 -1.67 -0.49
C SER A 6 8.04 -3.10 -0.21
N ASN A 7 9.35 -3.34 -0.20
CA ASN A 7 9.90 -4.64 0.17
C ASN A 7 9.79 -4.86 1.68
N LEU A 8 9.30 -6.05 2.07
CA LEU A 8 9.33 -6.52 3.45
C LEU A 8 10.79 -6.77 3.87
N GLN A 9 11.26 -6.09 4.92
CA GLN A 9 12.62 -6.30 5.43
C GLN A 9 12.62 -7.45 6.43
N TYR A 10 13.37 -8.50 6.11
CA TYR A 10 13.60 -9.65 6.99
C TYR A 10 14.83 -9.38 7.86
N PRO A 11 14.68 -9.26 9.19
CA PRO A 11 15.83 -9.17 10.07
C PRO A 11 16.61 -10.51 10.08
N PRO A 12 17.93 -10.51 10.31
CA PRO A 12 18.73 -11.74 10.38
C PRO A 12 18.24 -12.75 11.42
N GLN A 13 17.47 -12.29 12.41
CA GLN A 13 16.91 -13.10 13.49
C GLN A 13 15.53 -13.69 13.15
N TRP A 14 15.06 -13.61 11.91
CA TRP A 14 13.82 -14.27 11.49
C TRP A 14 13.91 -15.80 11.69
N PRO A 15 12.87 -16.50 12.18
CA PRO A 15 11.51 -16.02 12.49
C PRO A 15 11.32 -15.47 13.92
N SER A 16 12.36 -15.46 14.75
CA SER A 16 12.26 -14.98 16.14
C SER A 16 11.99 -13.47 16.24
N GLN A 17 12.39 -12.70 15.22
CA GLN A 17 11.87 -11.36 14.97
C GLN A 17 11.05 -11.34 13.66
N PRO A 18 9.81 -10.81 13.69
CA PRO A 18 8.98 -10.72 12.50
C PRO A 18 9.59 -9.73 11.50
N ALA A 19 9.36 -10.01 10.21
CA ALA A 19 9.73 -9.09 9.15
C ALA A 19 8.89 -7.80 9.23
N ALA A 20 9.51 -6.66 8.93
CA ALA A 20 8.87 -5.35 9.01
C ALA A 20 8.85 -4.68 7.64
N GLU A 21 7.69 -4.20 7.22
CA GLU A 21 7.61 -3.28 6.08
C GLU A 21 8.10 -1.90 6.55
N LYS A 22 9.04 -1.29 5.82
CA LYS A 22 9.57 0.03 6.14
C LYS A 22 9.42 0.97 4.96
N GLY A 23 9.06 2.21 5.25
CA GLY A 23 9.13 3.34 4.31
C GLY A 23 7.83 3.71 3.60
N ILE A 24 6.74 2.94 3.79
CA ILE A 24 5.43 3.31 3.22
C ILE A 24 4.86 4.58 3.88
N ASP A 25 5.09 4.76 5.18
CA ASP A 25 4.60 5.93 5.93
C ASP A 25 5.29 7.22 5.48
N VAL A 26 6.60 7.15 5.22
CA VAL A 26 7.37 8.28 4.67
C VAL A 26 6.90 8.61 3.25
N ALA A 27 6.72 7.60 2.40
CA ALA A 27 6.22 7.81 1.04
C ALA A 27 4.82 8.43 1.05
N LEU A 28 3.95 8.01 1.97
CA LEU A 28 2.63 8.59 2.17
C LEU A 28 2.72 10.07 2.55
N ALA A 29 3.51 10.41 3.58
CA ALA A 29 3.72 11.78 4.03
C ALA A 29 4.24 12.68 2.89
N VAL A 30 5.31 12.26 2.21
CA VAL A 30 5.92 13.01 1.12
C VAL A 30 4.96 13.24 -0.04
N ASN A 31 4.19 12.22 -0.42
CA ASN A 31 3.25 12.34 -1.54
C ASN A 31 2.09 13.29 -1.21
N VAL A 32 1.52 13.21 0.00
CA VAL A 32 0.44 14.12 0.43
C VAL A 32 0.91 15.57 0.37
N VAL A 33 2.09 15.86 0.95
CA VAL A 33 2.68 17.20 0.91
C VAL A 33 2.94 17.66 -0.52
N LYS A 34 3.58 16.80 -1.34
CA LYS A 34 3.92 17.12 -2.73
C LYS A 34 2.69 17.49 -3.54
N TYR A 35 1.64 16.66 -3.51
CA TYR A 35 0.47 16.91 -4.33
C TYR A 35 -0.34 18.12 -3.86
N ALA A 36 -0.44 18.35 -2.56
CA ALA A 36 -1.11 19.53 -2.02
C ALA A 36 -0.37 20.83 -2.38
N MET A 37 0.96 20.85 -2.22
CA MET A 37 1.80 22.01 -2.55
C MET A 37 1.78 22.35 -4.04
N LEU A 38 1.71 21.35 -4.91
CA LEU A 38 1.58 21.55 -6.35
C LEU A 38 0.16 21.98 -6.78
N GLY A 39 -0.83 21.92 -5.88
CA GLY A 39 -2.24 22.17 -6.23
C GLY A 39 -2.84 21.07 -7.11
N ASN A 40 -2.28 19.86 -7.08
CA ASN A 40 -2.76 18.72 -7.87
C ASN A 40 -3.98 18.04 -7.25
N ILE A 41 -4.30 18.38 -5.99
CA ILE A 41 -5.42 17.85 -5.24
C ILE A 41 -6.12 18.99 -4.51
N ASP A 42 -7.46 18.97 -4.56
CA ASP A 42 -8.29 19.90 -3.78
C ASP A 42 -8.55 19.37 -2.36
N ALA A 43 -8.52 18.04 -2.20
CA ALA A 43 -8.71 17.38 -0.92
C ALA A 43 -7.80 16.15 -0.76
N ALA A 44 -7.33 15.93 0.47
CA ALA A 44 -6.55 14.78 0.88
C ALA A 44 -7.28 14.02 1.99
N ILE A 45 -7.64 12.76 1.73
CA ILE A 45 -8.18 11.85 2.75
C ILE A 45 -7.11 10.81 3.06
N VAL A 46 -6.57 10.84 4.28
CA VAL A 46 -5.45 9.97 4.66
C VAL A 46 -5.91 8.96 5.70
N PHE A 47 -5.97 7.70 5.30
CA PHE A 47 -6.29 6.59 6.20
C PHE A 47 -5.03 6.10 6.91
N THR A 48 -4.88 6.38 8.20
CA THR A 48 -3.72 5.95 8.99
C THR A 48 -3.97 6.06 10.50
N SER A 49 -3.22 5.27 11.28
CA SER A 49 -3.10 5.43 12.74
C SER A 49 -1.65 5.67 13.18
N ASP A 50 -0.75 5.90 12.22
CA ASP A 50 0.67 6.11 12.46
C ASP A 50 0.95 7.48 13.10
N LYS A 51 1.87 7.51 14.06
CA LYS A 51 2.28 8.69 14.80
C LYS A 51 3.26 9.58 14.04
N ASP A 52 3.82 9.10 12.93
CA ASP A 52 4.83 9.84 12.17
C ASP A 52 4.22 10.69 11.03
N ILE A 53 2.93 10.53 10.74
CA ILE A 53 2.18 11.30 9.73
C ILE A 53 1.77 12.73 10.14
N PRO A 54 1.43 13.05 11.42
CA PRO A 54 0.94 14.37 11.81
C PRO A 54 1.78 15.57 11.32
N PRO A 55 3.13 15.57 11.36
CA PRO A 55 3.91 16.72 10.87
C PRO A 55 3.65 17.05 9.40
N ALA A 56 3.44 16.03 8.55
CA ALA A 56 3.13 16.23 7.13
C ALA A 56 1.72 16.80 6.93
N ILE A 57 0.77 16.35 7.75
CA ILE A 57 -0.63 16.81 7.71
C ILE A 57 -0.73 18.24 8.22
N GLU A 58 0.00 18.59 9.28
CA GLU A 58 0.08 19.94 9.83
C GLU A 58 0.59 20.93 8.78
N LEU A 59 1.65 20.57 8.05
CA LEU A 59 2.19 21.38 6.96
C LEU A 59 1.15 21.63 5.87
N VAL A 60 0.48 20.58 5.38
CA VAL A 60 -0.53 20.72 4.33
C VAL A 60 -1.72 21.56 4.80
N TYR A 61 -2.19 21.31 6.02
CA TYR A 61 -3.34 21.99 6.60
C TYR A 61 -3.08 23.49 6.83
N ALA A 62 -1.84 23.86 7.20
CA ALA A 62 -1.47 25.24 7.48
C ALA A 62 -1.12 26.03 6.21
N ASP A 63 -0.37 25.41 5.28
CA ASP A 63 0.33 26.14 4.22
C ASP A 63 -0.26 25.91 2.82
N THR A 64 -1.37 25.19 2.70
CA THR A 64 -2.03 24.95 1.41
C THR A 64 -3.54 25.14 1.50
N PRO A 65 -4.24 25.44 0.39
CA PRO A 65 -5.70 25.46 0.35
C PRO A 65 -6.33 24.06 0.32
N CYS A 66 -5.55 22.98 0.38
CA CYS A 66 -6.03 21.61 0.30
C CYS A 66 -6.86 21.24 1.54
N HIS A 67 -8.08 20.72 1.32
CA HIS A 67 -8.92 20.23 2.40
C HIS A 67 -8.42 18.89 2.92
N VAL A 68 -8.09 18.79 4.20
CA VAL A 68 -7.52 17.56 4.77
C VAL A 68 -8.45 16.89 5.76
N GLU A 69 -8.67 15.61 5.56
CA GLU A 69 -9.40 14.72 6.47
C GLU A 69 -8.58 13.47 6.74
N LEU A 70 -8.76 12.92 7.94
CA LEU A 70 -8.13 11.67 8.34
C LEU A 70 -9.18 10.56 8.42
N ALA A 71 -8.71 9.32 8.32
CA ALA A 71 -9.52 8.16 8.56
C ALA A 71 -8.72 7.12 9.34
N CYS A 72 -9.37 6.38 10.23
CA CYS A 72 -8.76 5.24 10.88
C CYS A 72 -9.80 4.16 11.19
N TRP A 73 -9.33 2.99 11.60
CA TRP A 73 -10.24 1.95 12.08
C TRP A 73 -10.93 2.39 13.38
N SER A 74 -12.20 2.02 13.53
CA SER A 74 -12.95 2.19 14.76
C SER A 74 -12.25 1.46 15.91
N GLY A 75 -12.05 2.14 17.03
CA GLY A 75 -11.23 1.66 18.14
C GLY A 75 -9.72 1.89 17.95
N GLY A 76 -9.30 2.34 16.77
CA GLY A 76 -7.96 2.80 16.48
C GLY A 76 -7.66 4.17 17.07
N ARG A 77 -6.39 4.57 17.01
CA ARG A 77 -5.94 5.87 17.51
C ARG A 77 -6.29 6.95 16.49
N ARG A 78 -7.21 7.85 16.87
CA ARG A 78 -7.45 9.10 16.14
C ARG A 78 -6.23 10.03 16.22
N LEU A 79 -5.75 10.45 15.05
CA LEU A 79 -4.79 11.54 14.91
C LEU A 79 -5.52 12.88 14.96
N ARG A 80 -4.91 13.85 15.63
CA ARG A 80 -5.40 15.22 15.79
C ARG A 80 -4.22 16.13 16.09
N PHE A 81 -4.31 17.40 15.72
CA PHE A 81 -3.35 18.40 16.16
C PHE A 81 -3.49 18.62 17.66
N GLU A 82 -2.36 18.82 18.34
CA GLU A 82 -2.34 18.98 19.78
C GLU A 82 -3.24 20.13 20.22
N GLY A 83 -4.08 19.88 21.24
CA GLY A 83 -5.03 20.87 21.74
C GLY A 83 -6.26 21.13 20.86
N THR A 84 -6.43 20.44 19.73
CA THR A 84 -7.57 20.66 18.81
C THR A 84 -8.40 19.40 18.54
N GLN A 85 -9.55 19.60 17.90
CA GLN A 85 -10.36 18.53 17.30
C GLN A 85 -10.13 18.42 15.78
N ALA A 86 -9.14 19.14 15.24
CA ALA A 86 -8.81 19.11 13.82
C ALA A 86 -7.65 18.13 13.55
N PRO A 87 -7.55 17.58 12.33
CA PRO A 87 -8.58 17.60 11.29
C PRO A 87 -9.75 16.65 11.63
N TRP A 88 -10.83 16.70 10.83
CA TRP A 88 -11.91 15.72 10.95
C TRP A 88 -11.38 14.30 10.73
N CYS A 89 -11.90 13.35 11.49
CA CYS A 89 -11.47 11.95 11.41
C CYS A 89 -12.67 11.02 11.23
N HIS A 90 -12.66 10.25 10.14
CA HIS A 90 -13.60 9.16 9.90
C HIS A 90 -13.15 7.90 10.64
N PHE A 91 -14.12 7.15 11.18
CA PHE A 91 -13.85 5.87 11.82
C PHE A 91 -14.54 4.77 11.03
N LEU A 92 -13.75 3.95 10.32
CA LEU A 92 -14.28 2.84 9.53
C LEU A 92 -14.30 1.57 10.36
N LYS A 93 -15.30 0.73 10.14
CA LYS A 93 -15.42 -0.60 10.73
C LYS A 93 -14.99 -1.65 9.71
N GLU A 94 -14.66 -2.83 10.21
CA GLU A 94 -14.40 -4.00 9.36
C GLU A 94 -15.57 -4.26 8.40
N SER A 95 -16.82 -4.10 8.86
CA SER A 95 -18.01 -4.23 8.01
C SER A 95 -18.00 -3.30 6.80
N ASP A 96 -17.50 -2.06 6.97
CA ASP A 96 -17.44 -1.07 5.91
C ASP A 96 -16.46 -1.53 4.82
N PHE A 97 -15.28 -2.00 5.24
CA PHE A 97 -14.29 -2.57 4.33
C PHE A 97 -14.79 -3.83 3.63
N LEU A 98 -15.36 -4.78 4.38
CA LEU A 98 -15.87 -6.03 3.81
C LEU A 98 -16.97 -5.78 2.76
N SER A 99 -17.76 -4.71 2.90
CA SER A 99 -18.80 -4.35 1.94
C SER A 99 -18.28 -3.83 0.59
N ILE A 100 -17.06 -3.27 0.56
CA ILE A 100 -16.45 -2.66 -0.63
C ILE A 100 -15.18 -3.36 -1.11
N ARG A 101 -14.72 -4.39 -0.40
CA ARG A 101 -13.43 -5.04 -0.68
C ARG A 101 -13.40 -5.55 -2.12
N ASP A 102 -12.33 -5.22 -2.81
CA ASP A 102 -12.04 -5.80 -4.11
C ASP A 102 -11.37 -7.17 -3.90
N LEU A 103 -11.96 -8.22 -4.47
CA LEU A 103 -11.44 -9.59 -4.41
C LEU A 103 -10.53 -9.91 -5.60
N THR A 104 -10.28 -8.96 -6.49
CA THR A 104 -9.39 -9.12 -7.64
C THR A 104 -7.96 -9.41 -7.17
N ASP A 105 -7.41 -10.53 -7.63
CA ASP A 105 -6.01 -10.85 -7.41
C ASP A 105 -5.11 -10.09 -8.40
N TYR A 106 -4.48 -9.03 -7.90
CA TYR A 106 -3.52 -8.21 -8.65
C TYR A 106 -2.11 -8.81 -8.71
N THR A 107 -1.90 -10.04 -8.26
CA THR A 107 -0.60 -10.74 -8.33
C THR A 107 -0.48 -11.62 -9.58
N GLY A 108 -1.59 -11.91 -10.27
CA GLY A 108 -1.61 -12.61 -11.54
C GLY A 108 -1.09 -11.75 -12.72
N PRO A 109 -0.72 -12.37 -13.84
CA PRO A 109 -0.31 -11.64 -15.05
C PRO A 109 -1.47 -10.74 -15.52
N ASN A 110 -1.22 -9.43 -15.56
CA ASN A 110 -2.18 -8.46 -16.05
C ASN A 110 -2.50 -8.75 -17.54
N PRO A 111 -3.73 -9.16 -17.89
CA PRO A 111 -4.08 -9.55 -19.26
C PRO A 111 -3.93 -8.39 -20.26
N VAL A 112 -3.94 -7.13 -19.79
CA VAL A 112 -3.77 -5.93 -20.62
C VAL A 112 -2.34 -5.79 -21.16
N ARG A 113 -1.34 -6.42 -20.53
CA ARG A 113 0.06 -6.32 -20.97
C ARG A 113 0.46 -7.38 -22.01
N MET A 114 -0.36 -8.42 -22.20
CA MET A 114 -0.07 -9.49 -23.17
C MET A 114 -0.57 -9.21 -24.59
N SER A 115 -1.45 -8.22 -24.78
CA SER A 115 -2.05 -7.91 -26.10
C SER A 115 -1.34 -6.79 -26.87
N GLN A 116 -0.26 -6.20 -26.35
CA GLN A 116 0.54 -5.28 -27.15
C GLN A 116 1.52 -6.08 -28.00
N PRO A 117 1.39 -6.08 -29.36
CA PRO A 117 2.42 -6.63 -30.21
C PRO A 117 3.70 -5.81 -29.98
N SER A 118 4.76 -6.48 -29.56
CA SER A 118 6.09 -5.90 -29.50
C SER A 118 6.47 -5.39 -30.89
N SER A 119 6.60 -4.08 -31.05
CA SER A 119 7.31 -3.49 -32.18
C SER A 119 8.79 -3.88 -32.03
N GLY A 120 9.14 -5.03 -32.62
CA GLY A 120 10.48 -5.57 -32.63
C GLY A 120 11.43 -4.65 -33.37
N VAL A 121 12.34 -4.02 -32.63
CA VAL A 121 13.66 -3.65 -33.16
C VAL A 121 14.62 -4.72 -32.67
N SER A 122 15.07 -5.58 -33.58
CA SER A 122 16.12 -6.56 -33.33
C SER A 122 17.48 -5.86 -33.29
N PRO A 123 18.32 -6.07 -32.27
CA PRO A 123 19.76 -5.94 -32.43
C PRO A 123 20.33 -7.31 -32.81
N SER A 124 21.07 -7.30 -33.91
CA SER A 124 21.94 -8.37 -34.36
C SER A 124 23.12 -8.58 -33.41
N GLY A 125 23.47 -9.84 -33.15
CA GLY A 125 24.87 -10.25 -33.06
C GLY A 125 25.44 -10.55 -31.68
N ASP A 126 25.58 -11.85 -31.45
CA ASP A 126 26.71 -12.54 -30.81
C ASP A 126 26.71 -12.87 -29.31
N ALA A 127 27.14 -14.12 -29.12
CA ALA A 127 26.89 -15.04 -28.03
C ALA A 127 27.92 -14.96 -26.91
N GLY A 128 27.53 -15.42 -25.71
CA GLY A 128 28.50 -15.83 -24.71
C GLY A 128 27.96 -15.96 -23.28
N ALA A 129 27.82 -17.21 -22.85
CA ALA A 129 27.77 -17.68 -21.48
C ALA A 129 26.43 -17.62 -20.72
N SER A 130 25.94 -18.84 -20.51
CA SER A 130 24.95 -19.31 -19.57
C SER A 130 25.17 -18.83 -18.14
N GLU A 131 24.07 -18.56 -17.42
CA GLU A 131 23.83 -19.25 -16.15
C GLU A 131 22.34 -19.30 -15.84
N SER A 132 21.91 -20.51 -15.52
CA SER A 132 20.55 -20.94 -15.22
C SER A 132 20.12 -20.47 -13.83
N CYS A 133 19.07 -19.66 -13.75
CA CYS A 133 18.31 -19.54 -12.50
C CYS A 133 17.14 -20.52 -12.54
N HIS A 134 17.39 -21.69 -11.95
CA HIS A 134 16.42 -22.71 -11.66
C HIS A 134 15.23 -22.17 -10.85
N ALA A 135 14.07 -22.74 -11.21
CA ALA A 135 12.78 -22.67 -10.56
C ALA A 135 12.78 -22.50 -9.04
N TRP A 136 11.91 -21.60 -8.56
CA TRP A 136 11.31 -21.70 -7.23
C TRP A 136 9.81 -21.97 -7.42
N SER A 137 9.46 -23.25 -7.54
CA SER A 137 8.12 -23.73 -7.20
C SER A 137 8.08 -23.89 -5.68
N ALA A 138 7.37 -23.01 -4.99
CA ALA A 138 6.84 -23.28 -3.67
C ALA A 138 5.32 -23.36 -3.78
N ALA A 139 4.84 -24.56 -4.10
CA ALA A 139 3.44 -24.90 -3.91
C ALA A 139 3.18 -24.92 -2.39
N VAL A 140 2.28 -24.06 -1.91
CA VAL A 140 1.68 -24.22 -0.59
C VAL A 140 0.47 -25.14 -0.79
N PRO A 141 0.41 -26.31 -0.14
CA PRO A 141 -0.76 -27.17 -0.25
C PRO A 141 -1.94 -26.49 0.44
N VAL A 142 -3.02 -26.28 -0.32
CA VAL A 142 -4.34 -25.91 0.21
C VAL A 142 -4.84 -27.11 1.01
N GLY A 143 -4.75 -27.03 2.34
CA GLY A 143 -5.41 -27.97 3.24
C GLY A 143 -6.90 -27.64 3.31
N ASP A 144 -7.74 -28.55 2.81
CA ASP A 144 -9.18 -28.55 3.01
C ASP A 144 -9.53 -28.60 4.51
N THR A 145 -10.00 -27.49 5.08
CA THR A 145 -10.78 -27.51 6.31
C THR A 145 -12.24 -27.18 5.98
N ARG A 146 -12.98 -28.26 5.70
CA ARG A 146 -14.43 -28.29 5.67
C ARG A 146 -14.96 -27.81 7.04
N CYS A 147 -15.78 -26.77 7.04
CA CYS A 147 -16.58 -26.39 8.19
C CYS A 147 -17.52 -27.56 8.55
N GLN A 148 -17.42 -28.06 9.78
CA GLN A 148 -18.46 -28.88 10.39
C GLN A 148 -19.34 -27.96 11.25
N ASP A 149 -20.64 -27.94 10.96
CA ASP A 149 -21.66 -27.27 11.75
C ASP A 149 -21.84 -27.98 13.10
N PRO A 150 -22.06 -27.26 14.22
CA PRO A 150 -22.55 -27.86 15.44
C PRO A 150 -24.09 -27.93 15.41
N GLY A 151 -24.62 -29.12 15.66
CA GLY A 151 -25.98 -29.34 16.16
C GLY A 151 -26.07 -29.19 17.67
#